data_AF-A0AAN6TEP3-F1
#
_entry.id   AF-A0AAN6TEP3-F1
#
_cell.length_a   1.000
_cell.length_b   1.000
_cell.length_c   1.000
_cell.angle_alpha   90.00
_cell.angle_beta   90.00
_cell.angle_gamma   90.00
#
_symmetry.space_group_name_H-M   'P 1'
#
loop_
_entity.id
_entity.type
_entity.pdbx_description
1 polymer ?
#
loop_
_entity_poly.entity_id
_entity_poly.type
_entity_poly.pdbx_seq_one_letter_code
_entity_poly.pdbx_strand_id
1 'polypeptide(L)'
;MALLRNATLPNGITSTDPRIITAFKAVDSVLCGRGNTMLQRLANVHLMRLFGSLEAIIKSDRHNGRIHREPYYRDAHIAMDIYLSAQETHSNTDELRCKLRRGRKRFSKRWSYLATVSPLFVLVYSDAAELIVKDFKRIHNPTLRLVGTTVLDTCPDRLVGICTRLARAAEAAARTNHSLDMRQFSAAQIRQSFARS
;
A
#
# COMPACT_ATOMS: atom_id res chain seq x y z
N MET A 1 1.12 -10.77 -10.66
CA MET A 1 2.01 -11.02 -9.49
C MET A 1 3.28 -10.14 -9.47
N ALA A 2 3.57 -9.30 -10.48
CA ALA A 2 4.77 -8.45 -10.49
C ALA A 2 4.74 -7.31 -9.45
N LEU A 3 3.57 -6.70 -9.20
CA LEU A 3 3.44 -5.58 -8.25
C LEU A 3 3.87 -5.97 -6.84
N LEU A 4 3.30 -7.04 -6.27
CA LEU A 4 3.65 -7.51 -4.93
C LEU A 4 5.12 -7.91 -4.82
N ARG A 5 5.64 -8.64 -5.82
CA ARG A 5 7.04 -9.08 -5.83
C ARG A 5 8.01 -7.90 -5.76
N ASN A 6 7.74 -6.86 -6.54
CA ASN A 6 8.65 -5.73 -6.64
C ASN A 6 8.41 -4.68 -5.54
N ALA A 7 7.20 -4.61 -4.97
CA ALA A 7 6.83 -3.63 -3.95
C ALA A 7 6.98 -4.13 -2.51
N THR A 8 7.40 -5.37 -2.28
CA THR A 8 7.57 -5.89 -0.91
C THR A 8 9.02 -5.80 -0.48
N LEU A 9 9.26 -5.09 0.63
CA LEU A 9 10.60 -4.90 1.18
C LEU A 9 11.03 -6.15 1.98
N PRO A 10 12.27 -6.62 1.82
CA PRO A 10 12.85 -7.67 2.66
C PRO A 10 13.01 -7.22 4.12
N ASN A 11 13.10 -8.19 5.03
CA ASN A 11 13.40 -7.91 6.43
C ASN A 11 14.87 -7.50 6.60
N GLY A 12 15.15 -6.64 7.57
CA GLY A 12 16.52 -6.30 7.98
C GLY A 12 17.25 -5.30 7.07
N ILE A 13 16.57 -4.68 6.11
CA ILE A 13 17.14 -3.64 5.25
C ILE A 13 17.23 -2.29 5.97
N THR A 14 18.13 -1.42 5.51
CA THR A 14 18.24 -0.02 5.95
C THR A 14 17.48 0.91 5.00
N SER A 15 17.25 2.16 5.42
CA SER A 15 16.57 3.17 4.61
C SER A 15 17.33 3.57 3.34
N THR A 16 18.61 3.21 3.25
CA THR A 16 19.49 3.45 2.10
C THR A 16 19.50 2.30 1.09
N ASP A 17 18.79 1.20 1.38
CA ASP A 17 18.76 0.04 0.50
C ASP A 17 18.10 0.38 -0.85
N PRO A 18 18.77 0.14 -2.00
CA PRO A 18 18.26 0.52 -3.32
C PRO A 18 16.93 -0.16 -3.67
N ARG A 19 16.60 -1.29 -3.03
CA ARG A 19 15.32 -1.99 -3.23
C ARG A 19 14.13 -1.13 -2.83
N ILE A 20 14.30 -0.16 -1.92
CA ILE A 20 13.24 0.80 -1.55
C ILE A 20 12.86 1.66 -2.75
N ILE A 21 13.86 2.17 -3.48
CA ILE A 21 13.64 2.96 -4.70
C ILE A 21 12.98 2.11 -5.78
N THR A 22 13.47 0.89 -6.01
CA THR A 22 12.87 -0.06 -6.96
C THR A 22 11.41 -0.34 -6.62
N ALA A 23 11.09 -0.53 -5.34
CA ALA A 23 9.73 -0.78 -4.88
C ALA A 23 8.79 0.40 -5.15
N PHE A 24 9.23 1.62 -4.85
CA PHE A 24 8.44 2.81 -5.18
C PHE A 24 8.22 2.97 -6.68
N LYS A 25 9.26 2.79 -7.51
CA LYS A 25 9.13 2.83 -8.98
C LYS A 25 8.15 1.79 -9.51
N ALA A 26 8.17 0.57 -8.96
CA ALA A 26 7.28 -0.50 -9.36
C ALA A 26 5.80 -0.22 -9.00
N VAL A 27 5.54 0.41 -7.86
CA VAL A 27 4.17 0.87 -7.53
C VAL A 27 3.77 2.04 -8.41
N ASP A 28 4.69 2.97 -8.67
CA ASP A 28 4.40 4.17 -9.45
C ASP A 28 4.06 3.87 -10.91
N SER A 29 4.75 2.91 -11.52
CA SER A 29 4.47 2.49 -12.89
C SER A 29 3.04 1.96 -13.06
N VAL A 30 2.50 1.28 -12.02
CA VAL A 30 1.12 0.82 -12.00
C VAL A 30 0.14 1.98 -11.78
N LEU A 31 0.48 2.94 -10.92
CA LEU A 31 -0.35 4.13 -10.68
C LEU A 31 -0.42 5.04 -11.90
N CYS A 32 0.66 5.15 -12.68
CA CYS A 32 0.74 5.97 -13.89
C CYS A 32 0.27 5.23 -15.16
N GLY A 33 0.20 3.89 -15.11
CA GLY A 33 -0.23 3.05 -16.22
C GLY A 33 -1.71 3.25 -16.59
N ARG A 34 -2.05 2.99 -17.85
CA ARG A 34 -3.44 3.00 -18.34
C ARG A 34 -4.09 1.62 -18.15
N GLY A 35 -5.38 1.61 -17.77
CA GLY A 35 -6.27 0.50 -18.13
C GLY A 35 -6.67 -0.52 -17.05
N ASN A 36 -6.33 -0.35 -15.77
CA ASN A 36 -6.85 -1.25 -14.72
C ASN A 36 -7.09 -0.53 -13.39
N THR A 37 -8.32 -0.06 -13.18
CA THR A 37 -8.74 0.68 -11.98
C THR A 37 -8.58 -0.16 -10.70
N MET A 38 -8.90 -1.45 -10.75
CA MET A 38 -8.72 -2.37 -9.63
C MET A 38 -7.26 -2.50 -9.20
N LEU A 39 -6.36 -2.67 -10.18
CA LEU A 39 -4.93 -2.77 -9.92
C LEU A 39 -4.36 -1.44 -9.41
N GLN A 40 -4.85 -0.30 -9.92
CA GLN A 40 -4.50 1.03 -9.40
C GLN A 40 -4.96 1.21 -7.94
N ARG A 41 -6.13 0.71 -7.55
CA ARG A 41 -6.58 0.73 -6.15
C ARG A 41 -5.65 -0.07 -5.25
N LEU A 42 -5.28 -1.28 -5.67
CA LEU A 42 -4.31 -2.10 -4.95
C LEU A 42 -2.96 -1.37 -4.85
N ALA A 43 -2.47 -0.77 -5.94
CA ALA A 43 -1.23 0.00 -5.94
C ALA A 43 -1.27 1.19 -4.98
N ASN A 44 -2.41 1.88 -4.87
CA ASN A 44 -2.61 2.94 -3.88
C ASN A 44 -2.49 2.43 -2.45
N VAL A 45 -3.10 1.28 -2.14
CA VAL A 45 -2.97 0.65 -0.81
C VAL A 45 -1.52 0.23 -0.55
N HIS A 46 -0.86 -0.38 -1.55
CA HIS A 46 0.53 -0.79 -1.44
C HIS A 46 1.49 0.38 -1.27
N LEU A 47 1.24 1.53 -1.91
CA LEU A 47 2.03 2.74 -1.70
C LEU A 47 2.02 3.15 -0.23
N MET A 48 0.85 3.11 0.42
CA MET A 48 0.74 3.45 1.85
C MET A 48 1.41 2.42 2.76
N ARG A 49 1.36 1.14 2.41
CA ARG A 49 2.09 0.08 3.13
C ARG A 49 3.60 0.24 3.00
N LEU A 50 4.08 0.61 1.82
CA LEU A 50 5.48 0.95 1.57
C LEU A 50 5.93 2.14 2.42
N PHE A 51 5.15 3.23 2.44
CA PHE A 51 5.43 4.36 3.32
C PHE A 51 5.50 3.92 4.79
N GLY A 52 4.54 3.13 5.29
CA GLY A 52 4.56 2.65 6.67
C GLY A 52 5.77 1.76 6.98
N SER A 53 6.15 0.89 6.06
CA SER A 53 7.32 0.02 6.21
C SER A 53 8.62 0.83 6.23
N LEU A 54 8.74 1.81 5.32
CA LEU A 54 9.90 2.69 5.25
C LEU A 54 10.00 3.60 6.49
N GLU A 55 8.89 4.16 6.96
CA GLU A 55 8.86 4.94 8.21
C GLU A 55 9.32 4.09 9.41
N ALA A 56 8.95 2.81 9.47
CA ALA A 56 9.44 1.88 10.49
C ALA A 56 10.94 1.57 10.36
N ILE A 57 11.45 1.39 9.13
CA ILE A 57 12.88 1.21 8.86
C ILE A 57 13.68 2.45 9.28
N ILE A 58 13.23 3.65 8.89
CA ILE A 58 13.86 4.92 9.27
C ILE A 58 13.88 5.10 10.79
N LYS A 59 12.77 4.76 11.46
CA LYS A 59 12.70 4.79 12.92
C LYS A 59 13.73 3.84 13.56
N SER A 60 13.90 2.64 13.01
CA SER A 60 14.92 1.68 13.43
C SER A 60 16.33 2.22 13.20
N ASP A 61 16.60 2.78 12.02
CA ASP A 61 17.91 3.35 11.68
C ASP A 61 18.27 4.54 12.58
N ARG A 62 17.30 5.38 12.95
CA ARG A 62 17.47 6.44 13.95
C ARG A 62 17.78 5.90 15.34
N HIS A 63 17.09 4.84 15.74
CA HIS A 63 17.34 4.20 17.04
C HIS A 63 18.76 3.61 17.10
N ASN A 64 19.23 3.05 15.99
CA ASN A 64 20.57 2.48 15.86
C ASN A 64 21.66 3.50 15.52
N GLY A 65 21.37 4.81 15.55
CA GLY A 65 22.35 5.87 15.29
C GLY A 65 22.81 6.02 13.83
N ARG A 66 22.17 5.34 12.87
CA ARG A 66 22.51 5.41 11.44
C ARG A 66 22.01 6.67 10.76
N ILE A 67 20.97 7.29 11.31
CA ILE A 67 20.39 8.55 10.83
C ILE A 67 20.41 9.56 11.96
N HIS A 68 21.00 10.72 11.71
CA HIS A 68 20.99 11.82 12.66
C HIS A 68 19.57 12.37 12.85
N ARG A 69 19.21 12.69 14.09
CA ARG A 69 17.92 13.31 14.39
C ARG A 69 18.01 14.82 14.18
N GLU A 70 17.40 15.28 13.10
CA GLU A 70 17.24 16.70 12.86
C GLU A 70 15.92 17.22 13.46
N PRO A 71 15.93 18.36 14.19
CA PRO A 71 14.72 18.97 14.72
C PRO A 71 13.66 19.20 13.63
N TYR A 72 12.39 18.95 13.95
CA TYR A 72 11.24 19.11 13.04
C TYR A 72 11.22 18.21 11.79
N TYR A 73 12.27 17.45 11.52
CA TYR A 73 12.34 16.53 10.39
C TYR A 73 11.99 15.11 10.84
N ARG A 74 10.74 14.68 10.61
CA ARG A 74 10.22 13.39 11.10
C ARG A 74 10.46 12.25 10.10
N ASP A 75 10.26 11.01 10.54
CA ASP A 75 10.42 9.80 9.71
C ASP A 75 9.60 9.89 8.40
N ALA A 76 8.39 10.46 8.49
CA ALA A 76 7.50 10.69 7.35
C ALA A 76 8.04 11.72 6.33
N HIS A 77 8.91 12.65 6.75
CA HIS A 77 9.58 13.59 5.84
C HIS A 77 10.69 12.88 5.08
N ILE A 78 11.55 12.13 5.78
CA ILE A 78 12.60 11.30 5.14
C ILE A 78 11.97 10.31 4.15
N ALA A 79 10.90 9.62 4.55
CA ALA A 79 10.21 8.69 3.67
C ALA A 79 9.64 9.38 2.41
N MET A 80 9.17 10.63 2.53
CA MET A 80 8.71 11.42 1.39
C MET A 80 9.86 11.81 0.47
N ASP A 81 11.02 12.16 1.01
CA ASP A 81 12.19 12.55 0.21
C ASP A 81 12.80 11.35 -0.52
N ILE A 82 12.83 10.18 0.11
CA ILE A 82 13.17 8.92 -0.58
C ILE A 82 12.17 8.63 -1.69
N TYR A 83 10.85 8.76 -1.43
CA TYR A 83 9.84 8.57 -2.45
C TYR A 83 10.01 9.55 -3.64
N LEU A 84 10.34 10.81 -3.35
CA LEU A 84 10.63 11.83 -4.37
C LEU A 84 11.83 11.45 -5.23
N SER A 85 12.92 11.01 -4.60
CA SER A 85 14.13 10.55 -5.31
C SER A 85 13.87 9.35 -6.22
N ALA A 86 12.81 8.57 -5.93
CA ALA A 86 12.39 7.45 -6.78
C ALA A 86 11.62 7.90 -8.04
N GLN A 87 11.18 9.15 -8.13
CA GLN A 87 10.42 9.64 -9.28
C GLN A 87 11.36 10.19 -10.36
N GLU A 88 11.16 9.77 -11.62
CA GLU A 88 12.05 10.09 -12.75
C GLU A 88 11.81 11.49 -13.34
N THR A 89 11.46 12.49 -12.52
CA THR A 89 11.07 13.82 -13.02
C THR A 89 12.09 14.90 -12.66
N HIS A 90 12.67 15.55 -13.69
CA HIS A 90 13.57 16.71 -13.57
C HIS A 90 12.85 18.04 -13.26
N SER A 91 11.61 18.00 -12.79
CA SER A 91 10.82 19.20 -12.46
C SER A 91 11.22 19.79 -11.11
N ASN A 92 10.98 21.09 -10.91
CA ASN A 92 11.17 21.81 -9.66
C ASN A 92 10.71 20.97 -8.44
N THR A 93 11.67 20.65 -7.56
CA THR A 93 11.51 19.69 -6.46
C THR A 93 10.32 20.00 -5.56
N ASP A 94 10.01 21.28 -5.34
CA ASP A 94 8.92 21.69 -4.44
C ASP A 94 7.53 21.57 -5.05
N GLU A 95 7.39 21.80 -6.35
CA GLU A 95 6.12 21.58 -7.06
C GLU A 95 5.82 20.07 -7.13
N LEU A 96 6.84 19.27 -7.48
CA LEU A 96 6.75 17.81 -7.51
C LEU A 96 6.41 17.25 -6.12
N ARG A 97 7.08 17.74 -5.08
CA ARG A 97 6.79 17.42 -3.67
C ARG A 97 5.37 17.78 -3.30
N CYS A 98 4.88 18.96 -3.68
CA CYS A 98 3.49 19.35 -3.45
C CYS A 98 2.50 18.44 -4.17
N LYS A 99 2.71 18.16 -5.46
CA LYS A 99 1.85 17.29 -6.27
C LYS A 99 1.78 15.87 -5.69
N LEU A 100 2.91 15.28 -5.36
CA LEU A 100 2.98 13.92 -4.84
C LEU A 100 2.44 13.84 -3.40
N ARG A 101 2.77 14.82 -2.54
CA ARG A 101 2.27 14.85 -1.17
C ARG A 101 0.78 15.15 -1.09
N ARG A 102 0.31 16.19 -1.78
CA ARG A 102 -1.09 16.67 -1.71
C ARG A 102 -2.03 15.85 -2.60
N GLY A 103 -1.55 15.36 -3.74
CA GLY A 103 -2.33 14.51 -4.64
C GLY A 103 -2.16 13.04 -4.29
N ARG A 104 -1.03 12.46 -4.68
CA ARG A 104 -0.82 11.00 -4.69
C ARG A 104 -0.87 10.38 -3.29
N LYS A 105 -0.03 10.83 -2.34
CA LYS A 105 0.00 10.28 -0.97
C LYS A 105 -1.36 10.44 -0.26
N ARG A 106 -2.06 11.56 -0.43
CA ARG A 106 -3.41 11.74 0.15
C ARG A 106 -4.44 10.81 -0.49
N PHE A 107 -4.44 10.69 -1.82
CA PHE A 107 -5.32 9.79 -2.54
C PHE A 107 -5.10 8.33 -2.14
N SER A 108 -3.85 7.89 -2.10
CA SER A 108 -3.47 6.56 -1.64
C SER A 108 -3.86 6.30 -0.18
N LYS A 109 -3.70 7.29 0.70
CA LYS A 109 -4.14 7.21 2.10
C LYS A 109 -5.63 6.95 2.21
N ARG A 110 -6.45 7.59 1.37
CA ARG A 110 -7.89 7.40 1.39
C ARG A 110 -8.30 6.00 0.94
N TRP A 111 -7.66 5.45 -0.09
CA TRP A 111 -7.84 4.02 -0.43
C TRP A 111 -7.42 3.09 0.70
N SER A 112 -6.35 3.42 1.44
CA SER A 112 -5.92 2.60 2.58
C SER A 112 -6.94 2.55 3.73
N TYR A 113 -7.78 3.58 3.88
CA TYR A 113 -8.87 3.54 4.85
C TYR A 113 -9.97 2.55 4.47
N LEU A 114 -10.26 2.42 3.17
CA LEU A 114 -11.24 1.47 2.65
C LEU A 114 -10.73 0.03 2.63
N ALA A 115 -9.41 -0.16 2.54
CA ALA A 115 -8.79 -1.48 2.59
C ALA A 115 -8.89 -2.16 3.97
N THR A 116 -9.11 -1.38 5.04
CA THR A 116 -9.20 -1.85 6.43
C THR A 116 -8.10 -2.87 6.79
N VAL A 117 -8.43 -4.16 6.87
CA VAL A 117 -7.56 -5.25 7.32
C VAL A 117 -6.86 -5.99 6.18
N SER A 118 -7.37 -5.93 4.95
CA SER A 118 -6.81 -6.65 3.80
C SER A 118 -6.85 -5.78 2.54
N PRO A 119 -5.76 -5.70 1.74
CA PRO A 119 -5.74 -4.87 0.54
C PRO A 119 -6.80 -5.33 -0.47
N LEU A 120 -7.27 -6.58 -0.39
CA LEU A 120 -8.30 -7.13 -1.25
C LEU A 120 -9.67 -6.47 -1.06
N PHE A 121 -9.94 -5.83 0.09
CA PHE A 121 -11.22 -5.12 0.29
C PHE A 121 -11.42 -3.97 -0.68
N VAL A 122 -10.37 -3.36 -1.23
CA VAL A 122 -10.56 -2.27 -2.22
C VAL A 122 -11.13 -2.76 -3.55
N LEU A 123 -11.15 -4.08 -3.78
CA LEU A 123 -11.66 -4.70 -5.00
C LEU A 123 -13.19 -4.82 -5.02
N VAL A 124 -13.85 -4.75 -3.87
CA VAL A 124 -15.33 -4.84 -3.79
C VAL A 124 -16.03 -3.54 -4.15
N TYR A 125 -15.29 -2.43 -4.13
CA TYR A 125 -15.85 -1.11 -4.45
C TYR A 125 -16.01 -0.94 -5.96
N SER A 126 -17.08 -0.26 -6.36
CA SER A 126 -17.31 0.11 -7.76
C SER A 126 -16.45 1.30 -8.18
N ASP A 127 -16.44 1.60 -9.48
CA ASP A 127 -15.77 2.79 -10.02
C ASP A 127 -16.32 4.11 -9.46
N ALA A 128 -17.57 4.14 -9.00
CA ALA A 128 -18.15 5.30 -8.31
C ALA A 128 -17.39 5.65 -7.02
N ALA A 129 -16.79 4.69 -6.33
CA ALA A 129 -15.99 4.95 -5.14
C ALA A 129 -14.77 5.82 -5.44
N GLU A 130 -14.25 5.80 -6.67
CA GLU A 130 -13.10 6.61 -7.05
C GLU A 130 -13.42 8.11 -7.00
N LEU A 131 -14.64 8.51 -7.39
CA LEU A 131 -15.10 9.89 -7.29
C LEU A 131 -15.14 10.36 -5.83
N ILE A 132 -15.66 9.50 -4.94
CA ILE A 132 -15.74 9.77 -3.50
C ILE A 132 -14.33 9.92 -2.91
N VAL A 133 -13.41 9.02 -3.27
CA VAL A 133 -12.02 9.02 -2.79
C VAL A 133 -11.22 10.21 -3.33
N LYS A 134 -11.56 10.74 -4.51
CA LYS A 134 -10.96 11.97 -5.08
C LYS A 134 -11.54 13.25 -4.51
N ASP A 135 -12.76 13.24 -3.98
CA ASP A 135 -13.39 14.45 -3.44
C ASP A 135 -12.85 14.80 -2.04
N PHE A 136 -11.68 15.45 -2.01
CA PHE A 136 -11.04 15.88 -0.76
C PHE A 136 -11.72 17.06 -0.07
N LYS A 137 -12.65 17.75 -0.77
CA LYS A 137 -13.30 18.94 -0.24
C LYS A 137 -14.55 18.59 0.54
N ARG A 138 -15.33 17.63 0.04
CA ARG A 138 -16.63 17.27 0.63
C ARG A 138 -16.53 16.09 1.59
N ILE A 139 -15.61 15.15 1.34
CA ILE A 139 -15.54 13.91 2.10
C ILE A 139 -14.35 13.92 3.05
N HIS A 140 -14.66 13.92 4.34
CA HIS A 140 -13.67 13.92 5.40
C HIS A 140 -13.05 12.53 5.60
N ASN A 141 -11.78 12.50 6.02
CA ASN A 141 -11.08 11.25 6.30
C ASN A 141 -11.77 10.36 7.34
N PRO A 142 -12.31 10.88 8.46
CA PRO A 142 -13.05 10.07 9.42
C PRO A 142 -14.28 9.39 8.82
N THR A 143 -15.03 10.11 7.98
CA THR A 143 -16.19 9.56 7.24
C THR A 143 -15.77 8.39 6.36
N LEU A 144 -14.67 8.53 5.63
CA LEU A 144 -14.19 7.44 4.76
C LEU A 144 -13.68 6.23 5.57
N ARG A 145 -13.08 6.46 6.74
CA ARG A 145 -12.70 5.37 7.66
C ARG A 145 -13.93 4.64 8.19
N LEU A 146 -14.97 5.37 8.57
CA LEU A 146 -16.25 4.79 9.01
C LEU A 146 -16.88 3.93 7.92
N VAL A 147 -16.87 4.39 6.66
CA VAL A 147 -17.36 3.57 5.53
C VAL A 147 -16.57 2.27 5.41
N GLY A 148 -15.24 2.32 5.53
CA GLY A 148 -14.40 1.12 5.52
C GLY A 148 -14.78 0.15 6.65
N THR A 149 -14.95 0.64 7.88
CA THR A 149 -15.33 -0.20 9.02
C THR A 149 -16.73 -0.78 8.86
N THR A 150 -17.72 0.01 8.43
CA THR A 150 -19.08 -0.50 8.21
C THR A 150 -19.13 -1.60 7.14
N VAL A 151 -18.39 -1.44 6.05
CA VAL A 151 -18.27 -2.49 5.02
C VAL A 151 -17.65 -3.76 5.61
N LEU A 152 -16.61 -3.60 6.43
CA LEU A 152 -15.96 -4.72 7.11
C LEU A 152 -16.92 -5.44 8.08
N ASP A 153 -17.68 -4.69 8.88
CA ASP A 153 -18.62 -5.23 9.87
C ASP A 153 -19.82 -5.93 9.22
N THR A 154 -20.15 -5.56 7.98
CA THR A 154 -21.21 -6.24 7.20
C THR A 154 -20.69 -7.52 6.54
N CYS A 155 -19.38 -7.70 6.43
CA CYS A 155 -18.79 -8.88 5.80
C CYS A 155 -18.76 -10.07 6.77
N PRO A 156 -19.06 -11.29 6.31
CA PRO A 156 -18.88 -12.47 7.13
C PRO A 156 -17.42 -12.63 7.59
N ASP A 157 -17.20 -12.90 8.88
CA ASP A 157 -15.85 -13.06 9.48
C ASP A 157 -14.97 -14.05 8.71
N ARG A 158 -15.58 -15.12 8.18
CA ARG A 158 -14.90 -16.10 7.33
C ARG A 158 -14.28 -15.44 6.09
N LEU A 159 -15.02 -14.57 5.41
CA LEU A 159 -14.55 -13.88 4.22
C LEU A 159 -13.38 -12.95 4.57
N VAL A 160 -13.51 -12.21 5.68
CA VAL A 160 -12.44 -11.36 6.23
C VAL A 160 -11.17 -12.19 6.49
N GLY A 161 -11.33 -13.36 7.10
CA GLY A 161 -10.25 -14.30 7.38
C GLY A 161 -9.56 -14.82 6.11
N ILE A 162 -10.33 -15.22 5.10
CA ILE A 162 -9.80 -15.70 3.81
C ILE A 162 -9.03 -14.57 3.10
N CYS A 163 -9.61 -13.39 2.98
CA CYS A 163 -8.97 -12.24 2.34
C CYS A 163 -7.66 -11.85 3.03
N THR A 164 -7.61 -11.92 4.36
CA THR A 164 -6.38 -11.66 5.13
C THR A 164 -5.32 -12.73 4.87
N ARG A 165 -5.70 -14.02 4.86
CA ARG A 165 -4.75 -15.12 4.58
C ARG A 165 -4.20 -15.08 3.16
N LEU A 166 -5.04 -14.82 2.17
CA LEU A 166 -4.62 -14.71 0.77
C LEU A 166 -3.62 -13.56 0.57
N ALA A 167 -3.91 -12.38 1.14
CA ALA A 167 -3.02 -11.25 1.06
C ALA A 167 -1.65 -11.55 1.70
N ARG A 168 -1.66 -12.13 2.91
CA ARG A 168 -0.42 -12.52 3.61
C ARG A 168 0.39 -13.57 2.87
N ALA A 169 -0.27 -14.59 2.30
CA ALA A 169 0.41 -15.62 1.52
C ALA A 169 1.07 -15.03 0.26
N ALA A 170 0.37 -14.13 -0.43
CA ALA A 170 0.91 -13.44 -1.60
C ALA A 170 2.11 -12.53 -1.24
N GLU A 171 2.05 -11.82 -0.11
CA GLU A 171 3.17 -11.01 0.40
C GLU A 171 4.35 -11.88 0.85
N ALA A 172 4.11 -13.02 1.49
CA ALA A 172 5.16 -13.96 1.89
C ALA A 172 5.87 -14.55 0.67
N ALA A 173 5.11 -15.01 -0.32
CA ALA A 173 5.64 -15.51 -1.60
C ALA A 173 6.47 -14.44 -2.33
N ALA A 174 6.02 -13.18 -2.30
CA ALA A 174 6.76 -12.05 -2.85
C ALA A 174 8.11 -11.82 -2.15
N ARG A 175 8.18 -11.97 -0.82
CA ARG A 175 9.45 -11.81 -0.05
C ARG A 175 10.44 -12.93 -0.29
N THR A 176 9.97 -14.17 -0.35
CA THR A 176 10.83 -15.35 -0.50
C THR A 176 11.20 -15.64 -1.96
N ASN A 177 10.73 -14.79 -2.89
CA ASN A 177 10.85 -15.00 -4.33
C ASN A 177 10.34 -16.38 -4.78
N HIS A 178 9.42 -16.97 -4.01
CA HIS A 178 8.88 -18.29 -4.26
C HIS A 178 7.60 -18.16 -5.09
N SER A 179 7.49 -18.96 -6.15
CA SER A 179 6.29 -18.99 -6.98
C SER A 179 5.21 -19.80 -6.26
N LEU A 180 4.29 -19.11 -5.59
CA LEU A 180 3.08 -19.73 -5.06
C LEU A 180 2.02 -19.75 -6.16
N ASP A 181 1.49 -20.92 -6.52
CA ASP A 181 0.28 -20.99 -7.35
C ASP A 181 -0.90 -20.46 -6.54
N MET A 182 -1.12 -19.14 -6.66
CA MET A 182 -2.20 -18.44 -5.98
C MET A 182 -3.58 -18.96 -6.36
N ARG A 183 -3.74 -19.62 -7.52
CA ARG A 183 -5.02 -20.24 -7.91
C ARG A 183 -5.26 -21.53 -7.14
N GLN A 184 -4.25 -22.38 -7.01
CA GLN A 184 -4.37 -23.59 -6.20
C GLN A 184 -4.50 -23.27 -4.71
N PHE A 185 -3.73 -22.30 -4.21
CA PHE A 185 -3.82 -21.87 -2.82
C PHE A 185 -5.19 -21.25 -2.51
N SER A 186 -5.73 -20.40 -3.38
CA SER A 186 -7.06 -19.82 -3.17
C SER A 186 -8.16 -20.89 -3.25
N ALA A 187 -8.09 -21.80 -4.22
CA ALA A 187 -9.01 -22.92 -4.33
C ALA A 187 -8.99 -23.81 -3.08
N ALA A 188 -7.82 -24.10 -2.53
CA ALA A 188 -7.68 -24.88 -1.29
C ALA A 188 -8.29 -24.14 -0.08
N GLN A 189 -8.04 -22.84 0.07
CA GLN A 189 -8.63 -22.03 1.15
C GLN A 189 -10.15 -21.95 1.05
N ILE A 190 -10.68 -21.79 -0.16
CA ILE A 190 -12.11 -21.77 -0.43
C ILE A 190 -12.74 -23.14 -0.06
N ARG A 191 -12.16 -24.25 -0.52
CA ARG A 191 -12.64 -25.61 -0.20
C ARG A 191 -12.60 -25.92 1.30
N GLN A 192 -11.50 -25.58 1.98
CA GLN A 192 -11.40 -25.76 3.43
C GLN A 192 -12.42 -24.93 4.21
N SER A 193 -12.86 -23.82 3.63
CA SER A 193 -13.97 -23.07 4.19
C SER A 193 -15.27 -23.87 4.01
N PHE A 194 -15.68 -24.25 2.81
CA PHE A 194 -16.95 -24.97 2.62
C PHE A 194 -17.03 -26.36 3.28
N ALA A 195 -15.92 -26.98 3.66
CA ALA A 195 -15.91 -28.26 4.39
C ALA A 195 -16.13 -28.14 5.92
N ARG A 196 -16.14 -26.92 6.48
CA ARG A 196 -16.31 -26.65 7.93
C ARG A 196 -17.66 -26.00 8.28
N SER A 197 -18.64 -26.13 7.39
CA SER A 197 -20.02 -25.64 7.50
C SER A 197 -20.95 -26.81 7.33
#